data_AF-A0AA43S3N4-F1
#
_entry.id   AF-A0AA43S3N4-F1
#
_cell.length_a   1.000
_cell.length_b   1.000
_cell.length_c   1.000
_cell.angle_alpha   90.00
_cell.angle_beta   90.00
_cell.angle_gamma   90.00
#
_symmetry.space_group_name_H-M   'P 1'
#
loop_
_entity.id
_entity.type
_entity.pdbx_description
1 polymer ?
#
loop_
_entity_poly.entity_id
_entity_poly.type
_entity_poly.pdbx_seq_one_letter_code
_entity_poly.pdbx_strand_id
1 'polypeptide(L)' 'MIVKRNSVEQLELFGGADLSAPAAPEAPVKEVLNGAYYERATDKFVTYVMGRRHKEWSARRCTFSKEWQEKTKKERAI' A
#
# COMPACT_ATOMS: atom_id res chain seq x y z
N MET A 1 8.88 44.64 36.19
CA MET A 1 8.42 43.66 35.19
C MET A 1 9.60 42.79 34.78
N ILE A 2 9.67 41.54 35.23
CA ILE A 2 10.55 40.52 34.63
C ILE A 2 9.76 39.20 34.67
N VAL A 3 9.31 38.75 33.50
CA VAL A 3 8.54 37.53 33.32
C VAL A 3 9.50 36.34 33.40
N LYS A 4 9.36 35.51 34.44
CA LYS A 4 10.02 34.19 34.51
C LYS A 4 9.43 33.31 33.42
N ARG A 5 10.20 33.03 32.37
CA ARG A 5 9.86 32.03 31.36
C ARG A 5 10.16 30.65 31.95
N ASN A 6 9.12 29.90 32.30
CA ASN A 6 9.22 28.46 32.53
C ASN A 6 9.73 27.82 31.24
N SER A 7 10.89 27.18 31.30
CA SER A 7 11.42 26.37 30.20
C SER A 7 10.54 25.14 30.06
N VAL A 8 9.72 25.08 29.01
CA VAL A 8 9.05 23.85 28.61
C VAL A 8 10.04 23.12 27.72
N GLU A 9 10.68 22.08 28.26
CA GLU A 9 11.52 21.20 27.46
C GLU A 9 10.61 20.35 26.57
N GLN A 10 10.60 20.67 25.28
CA GLN A 10 9.92 19.86 24.28
C GLN A 10 10.73 18.56 24.11
N LEU A 11 10.23 17.48 24.72
CA LEU A 11 10.76 16.14 24.50
C LEU A 11 10.42 15.72 23.06
N GLU A 12 11.41 15.66 22.18
CA GLU A 12 11.23 15.24 20.79
C GLU A 12 10.84 13.75 20.73
N LEU A 13 9.53 13.48 20.74
CA LEU A 13 8.95 12.13 20.78
C LEU A 13 9.06 11.39 19.43
N PHE A 14 9.53 12.03 18.37
CA PHE A 14 9.68 11.44 17.05
C PHE A 14 11.10 11.61 16.50
N GLY A 15 11.93 10.61 16.83
CA GLY A 15 13.19 10.19 16.23
C GLY A 15 13.86 11.07 15.17
N GLY A 16 15.07 11.53 15.51
CA GLY A 16 16.07 12.02 14.56
C GLY A 16 16.49 10.94 13.56
N ALA A 17 15.79 10.86 12.44
CA ALA A 17 16.26 10.23 11.23
C ALA A 17 16.85 11.31 10.32
N ASP A 18 18.17 11.31 10.22
CA ASP A 18 18.94 12.08 9.25
C ASP A 18 18.41 11.81 7.84
N LEU A 19 17.75 12.81 7.23
CA LEU A 19 17.22 12.75 5.86
C LEU A 19 18.31 13.06 4.80
N SER A 20 19.60 12.92 5.15
CA SER A 20 20.72 13.29 4.28
C SER A 20 21.53 12.07 3.82
N ALA A 21 20.86 10.98 3.47
CA ALA A 21 21.47 9.96 2.60
C ALA A 21 21.26 10.38 1.13
N PRO A 22 22.31 10.43 0.29
CA PRO A 22 22.11 10.66 -1.14
C PRO A 22 21.23 9.54 -1.69
N ALA A 23 20.07 9.92 -2.23
CA ALA A 23 19.12 9.02 -2.86
C ALA A 23 19.87 8.15 -3.89
N ALA A 24 20.15 6.91 -3.52
CA ALA A 24 20.41 5.85 -4.48
C ALA A 24 19.25 5.87 -5.49
N PRO A 25 19.46 5.56 -6.78
CA PRO A 25 18.34 5.48 -7.72
C PRO A 25 17.36 4.46 -7.16
N GLU A 26 16.27 4.97 -6.57
CA GLU A 26 15.27 4.18 -5.89
C GLU A 26 14.69 3.30 -6.98
N ALA A 27 15.09 2.03 -6.98
CA ALA A 27 14.45 1.02 -7.78
C ALA A 27 12.95 1.25 -7.63
N PRO A 28 12.18 1.31 -8.73
CA PRO A 28 10.80 1.76 -8.70
C PRO A 28 10.12 1.05 -7.55
N VAL A 29 9.67 1.82 -6.55
CA VAL A 29 9.02 1.29 -5.37
C VAL A 29 7.86 0.49 -5.93
N LYS A 30 8.02 -0.84 -6.04
CA LYS A 30 6.96 -1.71 -6.51
C LYS A 30 5.88 -1.52 -5.48
N GLU A 31 4.87 -0.74 -5.83
CA GLU A 31 3.75 -0.46 -4.95
C GLU A 31 3.30 -1.80 -4.39
N VAL A 32 3.41 -1.92 -3.07
CA VAL A 32 3.26 -3.19 -2.39
C VAL A 32 1.79 -3.58 -2.56
N LEU A 33 1.50 -4.43 -3.54
CA LEU A 33 0.12 -4.82 -3.87
C LEU A 33 -0.54 -5.41 -2.63
N ASN A 34 -1.70 -4.86 -2.27
CA ASN A 34 -2.50 -5.32 -1.16
C ASN A 34 -3.99 -5.34 -1.54
N GLY A 35 -4.67 -6.45 -1.26
CA GLY A 35 -6.06 -6.69 -1.62
C GLY A 35 -6.24 -7.57 -2.85
N ALA A 36 -7.46 -7.60 -3.39
CA ALA A 36 -7.81 -8.38 -4.57
C ALA A 36 -7.65 -7.57 -5.86
N TYR A 37 -7.06 -8.19 -6.87
CA TYR A 37 -6.81 -7.64 -8.19
C TYR A 37 -7.27 -8.62 -9.26
N TYR A 38 -7.57 -8.11 -10.45
CA TYR A 38 -7.88 -8.93 -11.61
C TYR A 38 -6.68 -9.00 -12.53
N GLU A 39 -6.11 -10.19 -12.72
CA GLU A 39 -4.99 -10.42 -13.64
C GLU A 39 -5.53 -10.74 -15.04
N ARG A 40 -5.34 -9.82 -16.00
CA ARG A 40 -5.87 -9.97 -17.37
C ARG A 40 -5.22 -11.12 -18.12
N ALA A 41 -3.93 -11.34 -17.89
CA ALA A 41 -3.16 -12.36 -18.61
C ALA A 41 -3.66 -13.79 -18.34
N THR A 42 -4.18 -14.05 -17.13
CA THR A 42 -4.61 -15.40 -16.71
C THR A 42 -6.11 -15.51 -16.48
N ASP A 43 -6.87 -14.42 -16.64
CA ASP A 43 -8.30 -14.31 -16.32
C ASP A 43 -8.62 -14.81 -14.89
N LYS A 44 -7.82 -14.37 -13.93
CA LYS A 44 -7.96 -14.74 -12.51
C LYS A 44 -8.08 -13.51 -11.63
N PHE A 45 -8.83 -13.66 -10.54
CA PHE A 45 -8.73 -12.76 -9.42
C PHE A 45 -7.68 -13.28 -8.45
N VAL A 46 -6.84 -12.37 -7.98
CA VAL A 46 -5.63 -12.66 -7.25
C VAL A 46 -5.56 -11.75 -6.04
N THR A 47 -5.38 -12.32 -4.86
CA THR A 47 -5.14 -11.52 -3.66
C THR A 47 -3.66 -11.40 -3.38
N TYR A 48 -3.27 -10.17 -3.06
CA TYR A 48 -1.94 -9.86 -2.57
C TYR A 48 -2.03 -9.39 -1.11
N VAL A 49 -1.08 -9.82 -0.28
CA VAL A 49 -0.89 -9.30 1.08
C VAL A 49 0.57 -8.95 1.21
N MET A 50 0.87 -7.69 1.53
CA MET A 50 2.25 -7.18 1.58
C MET A 50 3.06 -7.50 0.30
N GLY A 51 2.42 -7.40 -0.87
CA GLY A 51 3.05 -7.64 -2.17
C GLY A 51 3.26 -9.12 -2.52
N ARG A 52 2.86 -10.06 -1.66
CA ARG A 52 2.94 -11.50 -1.90
C ARG A 52 1.60 -12.04 -2.38
N ARG A 53 1.63 -12.95 -3.35
CA ARG A 53 0.43 -13.61 -3.90
C ARG A 53 -0.08 -14.65 -2.90
N HIS A 54 -1.35 -14.59 -2.51
CA HIS A 54 -1.93 -15.48 -1.48
C HIS A 54 -2.97 -16.44 -2.04
N LYS A 55 -4.01 -15.93 -2.71
CA LYS A 55 -5.11 -16.75 -3.20
C LYS A 55 -5.45 -16.35 -4.63
N GLU A 56 -5.74 -17.35 -5.45
CA GLU A 56 -6.19 -17.17 -6.81
C GLU A 56 -7.51 -17.89 -7.04
N TRP A 57 -8.39 -17.28 -7.84
CA TRP A 57 -9.58 -17.94 -8.34
C TRP A 57 -9.89 -17.49 -9.75
N SER A 58 -10.39 -18.41 -10.57
CA SER A 58 -10.78 -18.12 -11.96
C SER A 58 -11.93 -17.12 -11.99
N ALA A 59 -11.84 -16.09 -12.84
CA ALA A 59 -12.91 -15.15 -13.03
C ALA A 59 -14.19 -15.82 -13.57
N ARG A 60 -14.06 -16.91 -14.36
CA ARG A 60 -15.19 -17.70 -14.87
C ARG A 60 -15.97 -18.47 -13.82
N ARG A 61 -15.31 -18.97 -12.76
CA ARG A 61 -15.95 -19.74 -11.67
C ARG A 61 -16.07 -18.94 -10.37
N CYS A 62 -15.96 -17.62 -10.48
CA CYS A 62 -16.02 -16.73 -9.33
C CYS A 62 -17.45 -16.67 -8.78
N THR A 63 -17.61 -17.03 -7.50
CA THR A 63 -18.91 -17.03 -6.80
C THR A 63 -19.32 -15.65 -6.27
N PHE A 64 -18.44 -14.65 -6.35
CA PHE A 64 -18.73 -13.28 -5.94
C PHE A 64 -19.73 -12.60 -6.90
N SER A 65 -20.41 -11.55 -6.41
CA SER A 65 -21.39 -10.81 -7.21
C SER A 65 -20.77 -10.25 -8.49
N LYS A 66 -21.58 -10.17 -9.57
CA LYS A 66 -21.13 -9.62 -10.86
C LYS A 66 -20.64 -8.18 -10.72
N GLU A 67 -21.36 -7.35 -9.96
CA GLU A 67 -20.96 -5.96 -9.69
C GLU A 67 -19.57 -5.87 -9.08
N TRP A 68 -19.25 -6.73 -8.11
CA TRP A 68 -17.91 -6.75 -7.50
C TRP A 68 -16.84 -7.17 -8.52
N GLN A 69 -17.13 -8.16 -9.35
CA GLN A 69 -16.22 -8.62 -10.39
C GLN A 69 -15.96 -7.52 -11.42
N GLU A 70 -16.99 -6.85 -11.91
CA GLU A 70 -16.87 -5.77 -12.89
C GLU A 70 -16.14 -4.56 -12.31
N LYS A 71 -16.47 -4.18 -11.07
CA LYS A 71 -15.78 -3.11 -10.34
C LYS A 71 -14.28 -3.41 -10.20
N THR A 72 -13.93 -4.61 -9.75
CA THR A 72 -12.53 -5.03 -9.58
C THR A 72 -11.79 -5.11 -10.92
N LYS A 73 -12.45 -5.60 -11.97
CA LYS A 73 -11.89 -5.60 -13.35
C LYS A 73 -11.66 -4.20 -13.92
N LYS A 74 -12.49 -3.23 -13.52
CA LYS A 74 -12.37 -1.84 -13.99
C LYS A 74 -11.33 -1.05 -13.21
N GLU A 75 -11.36 -1.15 -11.89
CA GLU A 75 -10.54 -0.30 -10.99
C GLU A 75 -9.19 -0.92 -10.64
N ARG A 76 -9.09 -2.25 -10.63
CA ARG A 76 -7.95 -3.00 -10.07
C ARG A 76 -7.48 -4.12 -11.00
N ALA A 77 -7.50 -3.85 -12.31
CA ALA A 77 -6.91 -4.75 -13.29
C ALA A 77 -5.40 -4.56 -13.38
N ILE A 78 -4.67 -5.67 -13.28
CA ILE A 78 -3.22 -5.77 -13.43
C ILE A 78 -2.85 -6.71 -14.59
#